data_AF-A0A9W7Y556-F1
#
_entry.id   AF-A0A9W7Y556-F1
#
_cell.length_a   1.000
_cell.length_b   1.000
_cell.length_c   1.000
_cell.angle_alpha   90.00
_cell.angle_beta   90.00
_cell.angle_gamma   90.00
#
_symmetry.space_group_name_H-M   'P 1'
#
loop_
_entity.id
_entity.type
_entity.pdbx_description
1 polymer ?
#
loop_
_entity_poly.entity_id
_entity_poly.type
_entity_poly.pdbx_seq_one_letter_code
_entity_poly.pdbx_strand_id
1 'polypeptide(L)'
;QGEREAIEEARNAKEIDDYAKRQVGLAPKATKRKLEDDRDSEKQKKQVRLLEDKSESKPGSVEPLKANDDDAKEGSVQRSFWLPSKAPEAKKIVADASDRTVQCQSSSSPHPLKIKDLIAVVFRTLDNGEKLCPSCDKAFTNSSKIDVLKRCGHALCHRCVVNFVEPASACFVCQKKMASKDVIRLDSDGTGFSGGGGQMVATRYDSALQA
;
A
#
# COMPACT_ATOMS: atom_id res chain seq x y z
N GLN A 1 -11.78 -32.26 -32.78
CA GLN A 1 -10.89 -31.49 -31.90
C GLN A 1 -11.15 -29.98 -32.03
N GLY A 2 -11.30 -29.44 -33.24
CA GLY A 2 -11.54 -27.99 -33.44
C GLY A 2 -12.83 -27.41 -32.83
N GLU A 3 -13.90 -28.18 -32.65
CA GLU A 3 -15.16 -27.64 -32.08
C GLU A 3 -15.04 -27.32 -30.58
N ARG A 4 -14.23 -28.07 -29.82
CA ARG A 4 -13.98 -27.80 -28.40
C ARG A 4 -13.08 -26.58 -28.20
N GLU A 5 -12.13 -26.41 -29.11
CA GLU A 5 -11.20 -25.27 -29.15
C GLU A 5 -11.96 -23.97 -29.45
N ALA A 6 -12.89 -23.99 -30.40
CA ALA A 6 -13.76 -22.84 -30.69
C ALA A 6 -14.66 -22.44 -29.50
N ILE A 7 -15.14 -23.42 -28.71
CA ILE A 7 -15.94 -23.16 -27.50
C ILE A 7 -15.08 -22.51 -26.40
N GLU A 8 -13.84 -22.96 -26.24
CA GLU A 8 -12.90 -22.42 -25.26
C GLU A 8 -12.45 -21.00 -25.63
N GLU A 9 -12.16 -20.74 -26.90
CA GLU A 9 -11.85 -19.41 -27.42
C GLU A 9 -13.01 -18.43 -27.21
N ALA A 10 -14.25 -18.87 -27.47
CA ALA A 10 -15.44 -18.06 -27.24
C ALA A 10 -15.67 -17.75 -25.75
N ARG A 11 -15.29 -18.66 -24.84
CA ARG A 11 -15.35 -18.43 -23.39
C ARG A 11 -14.29 -17.42 -22.96
N ASN A 12 -13.06 -17.61 -23.40
CA ASN A 12 -11.94 -16.72 -23.07
C ASN A 12 -12.19 -15.30 -23.59
N ALA A 13 -12.75 -15.15 -24.80
CA ALA A 13 -13.11 -13.85 -25.37
C ALA A 13 -14.17 -13.10 -24.54
N LYS A 14 -15.17 -13.81 -24.00
CA LYS A 14 -16.20 -13.22 -23.11
C LYS A 14 -15.61 -12.76 -21.78
N GLU A 15 -14.67 -13.52 -21.22
CA GLU A 15 -14.04 -13.17 -19.95
C GLU A 15 -13.16 -11.92 -20.08
N ILE A 16 -12.48 -11.76 -21.21
CA ILE A 16 -11.69 -10.56 -21.54
C ILE A 16 -12.60 -9.33 -21.69
N ASP A 17 -13.74 -9.46 -22.39
CA ASP A 17 -14.71 -8.38 -22.58
C ASP A 17 -15.37 -7.95 -21.24
N ASP A 18 -15.74 -8.92 -20.39
CA ASP A 18 -16.25 -8.63 -19.04
C ASP A 18 -15.21 -7.94 -18.15
N TYR A 19 -13.94 -8.34 -18.24
CA TYR A 19 -12.84 -7.67 -17.54
C TYR A 19 -12.65 -6.23 -18.03
N ALA A 20 -12.67 -6.01 -19.35
CA ALA A 20 -12.56 -4.68 -19.95
C ALA A 20 -13.72 -3.77 -19.50
N LYS A 21 -14.96 -4.28 -19.50
CA LYS A 21 -16.15 -3.55 -19.02
C LYS A 21 -16.09 -3.21 -17.53
N ARG A 22 -15.44 -4.07 -16.73
CA ARG A 22 -15.24 -3.85 -15.29
C ARG A 22 -14.21 -2.77 -14.99
N GLN A 23 -13.18 -2.63 -15.83
CA GLN A 23 -12.20 -1.54 -15.73
C GLN A 23 -12.80 -0.16 -16.04
N VAL A 24 -13.73 -0.08 -16.99
CA VAL A 24 -14.37 1.18 -17.40
C VAL A 24 -15.64 1.53 -16.60
N GLY A 25 -16.04 0.71 -15.62
CA GLY A 25 -17.20 0.97 -14.77
C GLY A 25 -18.57 0.80 -15.45
N LEU A 26 -18.63 0.19 -16.63
CA LEU A 26 -19.87 -0.10 -17.37
C LEU A 26 -20.49 -1.47 -17.02
N ALA A 27 -19.92 -2.21 -16.07
CA ALA A 27 -20.43 -3.52 -15.69
C ALA A 27 -21.83 -3.40 -15.05
N PRO A 28 -22.86 -4.12 -15.55
CA PRO A 28 -24.17 -4.16 -14.90
C PRO A 28 -24.02 -4.79 -13.51
N LYS A 29 -24.68 -4.21 -12.49
CA LYS A 29 -24.75 -4.79 -11.14
C LYS A 29 -25.34 -6.20 -11.26
N ALA A 30 -24.53 -7.22 -10.97
CA ALA A 30 -24.93 -8.60 -11.08
C ALA A 30 -26.13 -8.90 -10.15
N THR A 31 -27.27 -9.20 -10.75
CA THR A 31 -28.39 -9.90 -10.10
C THR A 31 -27.88 -11.27 -9.67
N LYS A 32 -27.87 -11.54 -8.36
CA LYS A 32 -27.48 -12.82 -7.77
C LYS A 32 -28.21 -13.97 -8.46
N ARG A 33 -27.46 -14.88 -9.09
CA ARG A 33 -27.94 -16.21 -9.49
C ARG A 33 -28.32 -16.97 -8.20
N LYS A 34 -29.58 -17.40 -8.12
CA LYS A 34 -30.08 -18.31 -7.07
C LYS A 34 -29.49 -19.70 -7.32
N LEU A 35 -28.71 -20.20 -6.37
CA LEU A 35 -28.59 -21.61 -6.05
C LEU A 35 -29.43 -21.83 -4.79
N GLU A 36 -30.18 -22.92 -4.79
CA GLU A 36 -31.17 -23.32 -3.79
C GLU A 36 -30.51 -23.51 -2.41
N ASP A 37 -30.99 -22.81 -1.39
CA ASP A 37 -31.06 -23.32 -0.01
C ASP A 37 -32.16 -22.57 0.73
N ASP A 38 -32.98 -23.35 1.43
CA ASP A 38 -34.27 -23.00 2.01
C ASP A 38 -34.07 -22.39 3.41
N ARG A 39 -34.99 -21.48 3.80
CA ARG A 39 -35.15 -20.85 5.15
C ARG A 39 -34.29 -19.62 5.48
N ASP A 40 -34.95 -18.46 5.39
CA ASP A 40 -34.99 -17.34 6.37
C ASP A 40 -35.22 -16.00 5.64
N SER A 41 -36.38 -15.82 4.99
CA SER A 41 -36.67 -14.59 4.23
C SER A 41 -38.08 -14.00 4.44
N GLU A 42 -38.64 -14.17 5.63
CA GLU A 42 -39.96 -13.60 5.96
C GLU A 42 -39.92 -12.38 6.90
N LYS A 43 -38.76 -12.01 7.48
CA LYS A 43 -38.68 -10.87 8.42
C LYS A 43 -38.18 -9.53 7.87
N GLN A 44 -37.59 -9.47 6.68
CA GLN A 44 -37.03 -8.21 6.14
C GLN A 44 -37.83 -7.57 5.00
N LYS A 45 -38.88 -8.22 4.49
CA LYS A 45 -39.72 -7.69 3.39
C LYS A 45 -40.79 -6.69 3.82
N LYS A 46 -40.94 -6.39 5.12
CA LYS A 46 -41.99 -5.48 5.62
C LYS A 46 -41.52 -4.04 5.86
N GLN A 47 -40.23 -3.74 5.75
CA GLN A 47 -39.70 -2.41 6.14
C GLN A 47 -39.32 -1.48 4.97
N VAL A 48 -39.40 -1.95 3.72
CA VAL A 48 -38.98 -1.15 2.52
C VAL A 48 -40.16 -0.89 1.57
N ARG A 49 -41.40 -0.88 2.08
CA ARG A 49 -42.61 -0.64 1.28
C ARG A 49 -43.48 0.51 1.78
N LEU A 50 -42.85 1.50 2.42
CA LEU A 50 -43.53 2.68 2.96
C LEU A 50 -42.72 3.98 2.73
N LEU A 51 -41.99 4.11 1.61
CA LEU A 51 -41.23 5.34 1.29
C LEU A 51 -41.18 5.66 -0.22
N GLU A 52 -42.14 5.21 -1.03
CA GLU A 52 -42.17 5.51 -2.48
C GLU A 52 -43.55 5.99 -2.99
N ASP A 53 -44.33 6.71 -2.17
CA ASP A 53 -45.65 7.25 -2.60
C ASP A 53 -45.80 8.76 -2.34
N LYS A 54 -44.77 9.57 -2.61
CA LYS A 54 -44.95 11.03 -2.64
C LYS A 54 -43.87 11.76 -3.45
N SER A 55 -43.79 11.48 -4.75
CA SER A 55 -43.08 12.36 -5.68
C SER A 55 -43.84 12.51 -7.00
N GLU A 56 -45.06 13.02 -6.91
CA GLU A 56 -45.73 13.68 -8.04
C GLU A 56 -46.43 14.95 -7.54
N SER A 57 -45.87 16.12 -7.88
CA SER A 57 -46.63 17.35 -8.16
C SER A 57 -45.68 18.44 -8.68
N LYS A 58 -45.99 18.92 -9.88
CA LYS A 58 -45.38 20.08 -10.54
C LYS A 58 -46.27 21.32 -10.29
N PRO A 59 -45.83 22.53 -10.68
CA PRO A 59 -45.49 23.67 -9.80
C PRO A 59 -46.64 24.68 -9.61
N GLY A 60 -46.59 25.50 -8.56
CA GLY A 60 -47.44 26.69 -8.51
C GLY A 60 -47.52 27.41 -7.15
N SER A 61 -47.15 28.68 -7.19
CA SER A 61 -47.54 29.80 -6.32
C SER A 61 -46.76 30.07 -5.02
N VAL A 62 -46.27 31.31 -5.00
CA VAL A 62 -45.62 32.05 -3.93
C VAL A 62 -46.64 32.56 -2.90
N GLU A 63 -46.31 32.47 -1.61
CA GLU A 63 -46.38 33.54 -0.58
C GLU A 63 -46.18 32.96 0.85
N PRO A 64 -45.72 33.77 1.83
CA PRO A 64 -44.78 33.33 2.85
C PRO A 64 -45.43 32.90 4.17
N LEU A 65 -44.93 31.81 4.75
CA LEU A 65 -45.28 31.39 6.11
C LEU A 65 -44.21 31.86 7.10
N LYS A 66 -44.72 32.53 8.13
CA LYS A 66 -44.02 33.24 9.19
C LYS A 66 -43.31 32.30 10.17
N ALA A 67 -42.17 32.79 10.64
CA ALA A 67 -41.42 32.48 11.86
C ALA A 67 -42.01 31.44 12.82
N ASN A 68 -41.19 30.41 13.09
CA ASN A 68 -40.87 29.91 14.44
C ASN A 68 -39.44 29.32 14.35
N ASP A 69 -38.46 30.22 14.33
CA ASP A 69 -37.10 30.00 14.82
C ASP A 69 -37.25 29.59 16.31
N ASP A 70 -36.95 28.37 16.74
CA ASP A 70 -35.70 28.12 17.47
C ASP A 70 -35.29 26.61 17.52
N ASP A 71 -36.14 25.64 17.15
CA ASP A 71 -35.83 24.20 17.36
C ASP A 71 -35.39 23.42 16.10
N ALA A 72 -35.58 23.95 14.89
CA ALA A 72 -35.24 23.23 13.64
C ALA A 72 -33.78 23.42 13.20
N LYS A 73 -33.04 24.33 13.84
CA LYS A 73 -31.64 24.62 13.51
C LYS A 73 -30.65 23.77 14.31
N GLU A 74 -31.08 23.17 15.42
CA GLU A 74 -30.19 22.32 16.23
C GLU A 74 -29.98 20.94 15.60
N GLY A 75 -31.01 20.32 15.02
CA GLY A 75 -30.90 18.94 14.50
C GLY A 75 -30.01 18.78 13.25
N SER A 76 -29.90 19.81 12.42
CA SER A 76 -29.05 19.79 11.21
C SER A 76 -27.59 20.15 11.51
N VAL A 77 -27.36 21.01 12.50
CA VAL A 77 -26.03 21.41 12.95
C VAL A 77 -25.43 20.38 13.93
N GLN A 78 -26.25 19.64 14.66
CA GLN A 78 -25.82 18.60 15.61
C GLN A 78 -25.09 17.39 14.98
N ARG A 79 -25.24 17.14 13.67
CA ARG A 79 -24.56 16.03 12.99
C ARG A 79 -23.19 16.39 12.40
N SER A 80 -22.81 17.66 12.47
CA SER A 80 -21.58 18.13 11.84
C SER A 80 -20.44 18.17 12.84
N PHE A 81 -19.80 17.02 13.03
CA PHE A 81 -18.58 16.83 13.86
C PHE A 81 -17.42 17.78 13.46
N TRP A 82 -17.42 18.27 12.23
CA TRP A 82 -16.41 19.15 11.65
C TRP A 82 -16.57 20.63 12.03
N LEU A 83 -17.65 21.00 12.73
CA LEU A 83 -17.79 22.36 13.26
C LEU A 83 -16.85 22.54 14.46
N PRO A 84 -15.97 23.56 14.47
CA PRO A 84 -15.05 23.83 15.58
C PRO A 84 -15.74 23.92 16.95
N SER A 85 -17.01 24.33 16.99
CA SER A 85 -17.82 24.45 18.21
C SER A 85 -18.31 23.11 18.79
N LYS A 86 -18.20 22.01 18.04
CA LYS A 86 -18.67 20.66 18.42
C LYS A 86 -17.58 19.60 18.30
N ALA A 87 -16.39 19.94 17.80
CA ALA A 87 -15.24 19.06 17.83
C ALA A 87 -14.86 18.80 19.31
N PRO A 88 -14.57 17.55 19.71
CA PRO A 88 -14.09 17.28 21.06
C PRO A 88 -12.83 18.13 21.28
N GLU A 89 -12.75 18.83 22.41
CA GLU A 89 -11.56 19.60 22.78
C GLU A 89 -10.36 18.65 22.77
N ALA A 90 -9.58 18.73 21.68
CA ALA A 90 -8.35 17.98 21.56
C ALA A 90 -7.43 18.49 22.67
N LYS A 91 -7.19 17.64 23.67
CA LYS A 91 -6.17 17.88 24.68
C LYS A 91 -4.93 18.30 23.91
N LYS A 92 -4.37 19.47 24.23
CA LYS A 92 -3.13 19.94 23.62
C LYS A 92 -2.07 18.89 23.93
N ILE A 93 -1.89 17.95 23.01
CA ILE A 93 -0.73 17.08 23.00
C ILE A 93 0.41 18.07 22.82
N VAL A 94 1.24 18.20 23.85
CA VAL A 94 2.49 18.94 23.75
C VAL A 94 3.29 18.14 22.72
N ALA A 95 3.17 18.55 21.46
CA ALA A 95 3.97 18.00 20.40
C ALA A 95 5.41 18.35 20.77
N ASP A 96 6.16 17.34 21.17
CA ASP A 96 7.60 17.47 21.34
C ASP A 96 8.15 18.10 20.06
N ALA A 97 9.02 19.10 20.20
CA ALA A 97 9.48 19.90 19.08
C ALA A 97 10.04 18.94 18.01
N SER A 98 9.33 18.80 16.89
CA SER A 98 9.66 17.83 15.87
C SER A 98 11.09 18.09 15.41
N ASP A 99 12.01 17.19 15.78
CA ASP A 99 13.41 17.35 15.41
C ASP A 99 13.49 17.36 13.88
N ARG A 100 14.05 18.43 13.31
CA ARG A 100 14.12 18.61 11.84
C ARG A 100 15.22 17.75 11.21
N THR A 101 15.86 16.90 11.99
CA THR A 101 16.87 15.97 11.51
C THR A 101 16.20 14.90 10.65
N VAL A 102 16.73 14.69 9.45
CA VAL A 102 16.26 13.60 8.58
C VAL A 102 16.64 12.29 9.28
N GLN A 103 15.66 11.47 9.63
CA GLN A 103 15.86 10.20 10.32
C GLN A 103 15.54 9.03 9.40
N CYS A 104 16.34 7.96 9.50
CA CYS A 104 16.05 6.67 8.90
C CYS A 104 15.02 5.94 9.76
N GLN A 105 13.90 5.55 9.14
CA GLN A 105 12.84 4.75 9.78
C GLN A 105 12.92 3.27 9.42
N SER A 106 13.93 2.87 8.63
CA SER A 106 14.09 1.49 8.17
C SER A 106 14.54 0.55 9.29
N SER A 107 15.19 1.08 10.33
CA SER A 107 15.62 0.33 11.52
C SER A 107 14.65 0.51 12.68
N SER A 108 14.63 -0.45 13.61
CA SER A 108 13.75 -0.44 14.79
C SER A 108 13.89 0.81 15.67
N SER A 109 15.08 1.41 15.71
CA SER A 109 15.30 2.73 16.28
C SER A 109 15.49 3.78 15.17
N PRO A 110 14.78 4.92 15.23
CA PRO A 110 15.01 6.02 14.32
C PRO A 110 16.41 6.61 14.59
N HIS A 111 17.23 6.71 13.55
CA HIS A 111 18.59 7.27 13.64
C HIS A 111 18.79 8.40 12.63
N PRO A 112 19.61 9.42 12.92
CA PRO A 112 19.82 10.54 12.01
C PRO A 112 20.62 10.10 10.77
N LEU A 113 20.16 10.49 9.59
CA LEU A 113 20.85 10.28 8.31
C LEU A 113 21.73 11.48 7.98
N LYS A 114 23.01 11.24 7.74
CA LYS A 114 23.97 12.26 7.30
C LYS A 114 24.43 11.95 5.88
N ILE A 115 24.50 12.95 5.03
CA ILE A 115 24.95 12.81 3.63
C ILE A 115 26.36 12.19 3.54
N LYS A 116 27.24 12.49 4.50
CA LYS A 116 28.60 11.94 4.55
C LYS A 116 28.66 10.44 4.84
N ASP A 117 27.59 9.89 5.42
CA ASP A 117 27.49 8.47 5.76
C ASP A 117 26.82 7.67 4.63
N LEU A 118 26.28 8.34 3.61
CA LEU A 118 25.72 7.71 2.43
C LEU A 118 26.83 7.24 1.48
N ILE A 119 26.66 6.02 0.97
CA ILE A 119 27.61 5.40 0.05
C ILE A 119 26.87 5.13 -1.25
N ALA A 120 27.46 5.55 -2.37
CA ALA A 120 26.90 5.24 -3.69
C ALA A 120 27.07 3.74 -3.97
N VAL A 121 25.96 3.05 -4.23
CA VAL A 121 25.97 1.62 -4.54
C VAL A 121 26.10 1.43 -6.05
N VAL A 122 27.11 0.68 -6.47
CA VAL A 122 27.42 0.37 -7.87
C VAL A 122 27.12 -1.10 -8.13
N PHE A 123 26.09 -1.34 -8.94
CA PHE A 123 25.76 -2.66 -9.45
C PHE A 123 26.36 -2.84 -10.83
N ARG A 124 26.95 -4.02 -11.08
CA ARG A 124 27.26 -4.42 -12.45
C ARG A 124 25.97 -4.77 -13.15
N THR A 125 25.72 -4.14 -14.29
CA THR A 125 24.53 -4.35 -15.12
C THR A 125 24.94 -4.91 -16.48
N LEU A 126 24.12 -5.80 -17.03
CA LEU A 126 24.22 -6.22 -18.43
C LEU A 126 23.33 -5.35 -19.32
N ASP A 127 23.51 -5.46 -20.63
CA ASP A 127 22.69 -4.76 -21.64
C ASP A 127 21.19 -5.11 -21.49
N ASN A 128 20.89 -6.30 -20.98
CA ASN A 128 19.53 -6.77 -20.69
C ASN A 128 18.91 -6.14 -19.43
N GLY A 129 19.62 -5.25 -18.73
CA GLY A 129 19.18 -4.61 -17.49
C GLY A 129 19.33 -5.48 -16.22
N GLU A 130 19.78 -6.73 -16.37
CA GLU A 130 20.02 -7.63 -15.25
C GLU A 130 21.22 -7.17 -14.41
N LYS A 131 21.06 -7.17 -13.09
CA LYS A 131 22.13 -6.83 -12.15
C LYS A 131 22.84 -8.12 -11.72
N LEU A 132 24.15 -8.18 -11.91
CA LEU A 132 24.96 -9.36 -11.59
C LEU A 132 25.98 -9.08 -10.50
N CYS A 133 26.36 -10.13 -9.78
CA CYS A 133 27.55 -10.12 -8.94
C CYS A 133 28.82 -10.13 -9.81
N PRO A 134 29.74 -9.17 -9.67
CA PRO A 134 30.96 -9.11 -10.49
C PRO A 134 31.97 -10.22 -10.22
N SER A 135 31.81 -11.04 -9.17
CA SER A 135 32.72 -12.15 -8.85
C SER A 135 32.24 -13.51 -9.32
N CYS A 136 30.93 -13.77 -9.29
CA CYS A 136 30.37 -15.09 -9.64
C CYS A 136 29.39 -15.07 -10.81
N ASP A 137 29.19 -13.90 -11.44
CA ASP A 137 28.27 -13.67 -12.56
C ASP A 137 26.83 -14.13 -12.32
N LYS A 138 26.44 -14.39 -11.06
CA LYS A 138 25.06 -14.69 -10.71
C LYS A 138 24.23 -13.43 -10.69
N ALA A 139 23.05 -13.53 -11.30
CA ALA A 139 22.03 -12.48 -11.23
C ALA A 139 21.52 -12.31 -9.81
N PHE A 140 21.42 -11.06 -9.37
CA PHE A 140 20.79 -10.69 -8.12
C PHE A 140 19.28 -10.87 -8.25
N THR A 141 18.73 -11.73 -7.40
CA THR A 141 17.28 -11.95 -7.25
C THR A 141 16.84 -11.45 -5.88
N ASN A 142 15.53 -11.33 -5.64
CA ASN A 142 14.98 -10.86 -4.36
C ASN A 142 15.40 -11.72 -3.15
N SER A 143 15.81 -12.98 -3.38
CA SER A 143 16.31 -13.89 -2.34
C SER A 143 17.83 -13.84 -2.16
N SER A 144 18.54 -13.11 -3.01
CA SER A 144 19.99 -13.02 -2.96
C SER A 144 20.43 -12.12 -1.82
N LYS A 145 21.31 -12.63 -0.95
CA LYS A 145 21.97 -11.83 0.08
C LYS A 145 23.11 -11.04 -0.57
N ILE A 146 23.01 -9.71 -0.51
CA ILE A 146 23.94 -8.77 -1.16
C ILE A 146 24.68 -8.00 -0.08
N ASP A 147 25.99 -7.90 -0.23
CA ASP A 147 26.86 -7.12 0.62
C ASP A 147 27.52 -6.02 -0.23
N VAL A 148 27.59 -4.81 0.31
CA VAL A 148 28.18 -3.62 -0.33
C VAL A 148 29.44 -3.20 0.41
N LEU A 149 30.47 -2.85 -0.36
CA LEU A 149 31.76 -2.44 0.15
C LEU A 149 31.81 -0.91 0.34
N LYS A 150 31.95 -0.42 1.58
CA LYS A 150 31.88 1.02 1.93
C LYS A 150 32.87 1.91 1.16
N ARG A 151 34.06 1.42 0.85
CA ARG A 151 35.14 2.21 0.21
C ARG A 151 34.97 2.40 -1.29
N CYS A 152 34.22 1.54 -1.96
CA CYS A 152 34.11 1.53 -3.43
C CYS A 152 32.68 1.41 -3.95
N GLY A 153 31.71 1.06 -3.11
CA GLY A 153 30.31 0.96 -3.48
C GLY A 153 29.92 -0.29 -4.26
N HIS A 154 30.86 -1.18 -4.60
CA HIS A 154 30.54 -2.39 -5.37
C HIS A 154 29.67 -3.34 -4.57
N ALA A 155 28.56 -3.78 -5.16
CA ALA A 155 27.67 -4.80 -4.62
C ALA A 155 28.14 -6.21 -5.03
N LEU A 156 28.24 -7.11 -4.05
CA LEU A 156 28.69 -8.48 -4.22
C LEU A 156 27.72 -9.46 -3.54
N CYS A 157 27.71 -10.70 -4.00
CA CYS A 157 26.99 -11.77 -3.33
C CYS A 157 27.65 -12.07 -1.97
N HIS A 158 26.87 -12.38 -0.93
CA HIS A 158 27.42 -12.68 0.41
C HIS A 158 28.48 -13.78 0.39
N ARG A 159 28.23 -14.86 -0.37
CA ARG A 159 29.19 -15.96 -0.54
C ARG A 159 30.53 -15.49 -1.16
N CYS A 160 30.46 -14.52 -2.06
CA CYS A 160 31.62 -13.96 -2.74
C CYS A 160 32.45 -13.09 -1.78
N VAL A 161 31.77 -12.37 -0.88
CA VAL A 161 32.45 -11.55 0.13
C VAL A 161 33.21 -12.43 1.13
N VAL A 162 32.56 -13.45 1.68
CA VAL A 162 33.19 -14.38 2.64
C VAL A 162 34.36 -15.14 2.02
N ASN A 163 34.22 -15.61 0.78
CA ASN A 163 35.24 -16.46 0.16
C ASN A 163 36.41 -15.67 -0.47
N PHE A 164 36.19 -14.44 -0.94
CA PHE A 164 37.20 -13.71 -1.70
C PHE A 164 37.59 -12.37 -1.07
N VAL A 165 36.63 -11.60 -0.54
CA VAL A 165 36.91 -10.24 -0.05
C VAL A 165 37.46 -10.25 1.37
N GLU A 166 36.90 -11.06 2.26
CA GLU A 166 37.38 -11.19 3.64
C GLU A 166 38.82 -11.71 3.73
N PRO A 167 39.21 -12.82 3.06
CA PRO A 167 40.59 -13.31 3.12
C PRO A 167 41.58 -12.39 2.38
N ALA A 168 41.17 -11.75 1.28
CA ALA A 168 42.05 -10.84 0.55
C ALA A 168 42.11 -9.44 1.17
N SER A 169 41.17 -9.07 2.05
CA SER A 169 40.99 -7.72 2.60
C SER A 169 40.95 -6.61 1.52
N ALA A 170 40.44 -6.95 0.34
CA ALA A 170 40.43 -6.08 -0.83
C ALA A 170 39.22 -6.33 -1.73
N CYS A 171 38.76 -5.27 -2.41
CA CYS A 171 37.66 -5.39 -3.36
C CYS A 171 38.07 -6.17 -4.62
N PHE A 172 37.27 -7.14 -5.04
CA PHE A 172 37.53 -7.94 -6.25
C PHE A 172 37.60 -7.12 -7.55
N VAL A 173 36.83 -6.02 -7.66
CA VAL A 173 36.72 -5.23 -8.90
C VAL A 173 37.81 -4.15 -9.00
N CYS A 174 38.03 -3.40 -7.92
CA CYS A 174 38.92 -2.23 -7.93
C CYS A 174 40.19 -2.40 -7.08
N GLN A 175 40.38 -3.57 -6.45
CA GLN A 175 41.53 -3.93 -5.62
C GLN A 175 41.84 -2.95 -4.48
N LYS A 176 40.91 -2.06 -4.11
CA LYS A 176 41.04 -1.17 -2.96
C LYS A 176 41.04 -2.01 -1.67
N LYS A 177 42.03 -1.76 -0.81
CA LYS A 177 42.13 -2.37 0.52
C LYS A 177 40.98 -1.92 1.41
N MET A 178 40.46 -2.84 2.22
CA MET A 178 39.35 -2.58 3.12
C MET A 178 39.35 -3.53 4.31
N ALA A 179 38.82 -3.05 5.44
CA ALA A 179 38.66 -3.85 6.64
C ALA A 179 37.32 -4.60 6.62
N SER A 180 37.20 -5.65 7.43
CA SER A 180 35.93 -6.39 7.60
C SER A 180 34.77 -5.50 8.08
N LYS A 181 35.06 -4.41 8.79
CA LYS A 181 34.07 -3.40 9.23
C LYS A 181 33.51 -2.55 8.09
N ASP A 182 34.19 -2.50 6.95
CA ASP A 182 33.76 -1.73 5.78
C ASP A 182 32.83 -2.55 4.86
N VAL A 183 32.42 -3.75 5.29
CA VAL A 183 31.41 -4.56 4.61
C VAL A 183 30.04 -4.27 5.21
N ILE A 184 29.11 -3.77 4.40
CA ILE A 184 27.74 -3.47 4.80
C ILE A 184 26.84 -4.51 4.16
N ARG A 185 26.14 -5.28 4.99
CA ARG A 185 25.13 -6.21 4.51
C ARG A 185 23.84 -5.48 4.20
N LEU A 186 23.30 -5.70 3.01
CA LEU A 186 21.98 -5.18 2.66
C LEU A 186 20.93 -6.15 3.20
N ASP A 187 19.98 -5.60 3.94
CA ASP A 187 18.77 -6.32 4.30
C ASP A 187 17.82 -6.32 3.10
N SER A 188 17.24 -7.49 2.82
CA SER A 188 16.14 -7.61 1.88
C SER A 188 14.88 -7.20 2.62
N ASP A 189 14.20 -6.15 2.19
CA ASP A 189 12.89 -5.80 2.75
C ASP A 189 11.77 -6.64 2.13
N GLY A 190 10.89 -7.12 3.00
CA GLY A 190 9.68 -7.82 2.61
C GLY A 190 8.66 -6.82 2.07
N THR A 191 7.99 -7.17 0.98
CA THR A 191 6.75 -6.49 0.61
C THR A 191 5.70 -6.82 1.67
N GLY A 192 4.89 -5.87 2.13
CA GLY A 192 3.93 -5.99 3.25
C GLY A 192 2.87 -7.11 3.18
N PHE A 193 2.94 -7.99 2.18
CA PHE A 193 2.14 -9.21 2.00
C PHE A 193 2.88 -10.52 2.34
N SER A 194 4.20 -10.52 2.50
CA SER A 194 4.99 -11.73 2.77
C SER A 194 6.23 -11.41 3.58
N GLY A 195 6.46 -12.20 4.64
CA GLY A 195 7.53 -12.09 5.63
C GLY A 195 8.95 -12.29 5.11
N GLY A 196 9.37 -11.52 4.11
CA GLY A 196 10.63 -11.66 3.42
C GLY A 196 11.67 -10.61 3.80
N GLY A 197 12.15 -10.65 5.05
CA GLY A 197 13.30 -9.89 5.53
C GLY A 197 12.97 -8.47 6.02
N GLY A 198 13.59 -8.11 7.16
CA GLY A 198 13.28 -6.89 7.91
C GLY A 198 12.08 -7.03 8.86
N GLN A 199 12.14 -6.35 10.01
CA GLN A 199 11.01 -6.22 10.93
C GLN A 199 10.04 -5.17 10.40
N MET A 200 8.99 -5.62 9.72
CA MET A 200 7.87 -4.74 9.36
C MET A 200 6.85 -4.71 10.51
N VAL A 201 6.70 -3.53 11.12
CA VAL A 201 5.70 -3.28 12.16
C VAL A 201 4.48 -2.65 11.51
N ALA A 202 3.41 -3.43 11.35
CA ALA A 202 2.11 -2.93 10.93
C ALA A 202 1.31 -2.49 12.17
N THR A 203 1.51 -1.25 12.63
CA THR A 203 0.62 -0.63 13.62
C THR A 203 -0.57 0.00 12.91
N ARG A 204 -1.77 -0.51 13.17
CA ARG A 204 -3.01 0.17 12.78
C ARG A 204 -3.24 1.32 13.76
N TYR A 205 -3.16 2.55 13.28
CA TYR A 205 -3.69 3.70 13.99
C TYR A 205 -5.13 3.87 13.54
N ASP A 206 -6.07 3.41 14.37
CA ASP A 206 -7.47 3.75 14.14
C ASP A 206 -7.72 5.19 14.58
N SER A 207 -8.54 5.90 13.82
CA SER A 207 -9.02 7.21 14.24
C SER A 207 -10.06 6.98 15.32
N ALA A 208 -10.04 7.73 16.42
CA ALA A 208 -10.97 7.57 17.55
C ALA A 208 -12.47 7.80 17.23
N LEU A 209 -12.85 7.82 15.95
CA LEU A 209 -14.17 8.14 15.41
C LEU A 209 -15.00 6.92 14.96
N GLN A 210 -14.48 5.70 15.02
CA GLN A 210 -15.28 4.50 14.79
C GLN A 210 -15.55 3.78 16.12
N ALA A 211 -16.73 4.04 16.68
CA ALA A 211 -17.35 3.28 17.76
C ALA A 211 -18.71 2.76 17.28
#